data_AF-A0A7J7WGQ4-F1
#
_entry.id   AF-A0A7J7WGQ4-F1
#
_cell.length_a   1.000
_cell.length_b   1.000
_cell.length_c   1.000
_cell.angle_alpha   90.00
_cell.angle_beta   90.00
_cell.angle_gamma   90.00
#
_symmetry.space_group_name_H-M   'P 1'
#
loop_
_entity.id
_entity.type
_entity.pdbx_description
1 polymer ?
#
loop_
_entity_poly.entity_id
_entity_poly.type
_entity_poly.pdbx_seq_one_letter_code
_entity_poly.pdbx_strand_id
1 'polypeptide(L)'
;MSSSRLGLRLAACLLNISEARRKHVVENIAKAALLGENGKKRPEVSVLNIFSDQDYNRSVITIAASVDELNHAVLAACVEAFRSIDMEAQEGIHPCLGAVDLIPIYPLAGVSVEECGAVARSLAETLVLRVPGSGVFLFGEADLPEKRPLVQRRKQLGWFARRDLSALEPDLGAAPARRCGLTDDRKLREETPLKLSDTRNAEFLFWKTPVSQCPQMSSRRDRLHHQLSVTELRAASF
;
A
#
# COMPACT_ATOMS: atom_id res chain seq x y z
N MET A 1 24.24 7.01 39.18
CA MET A 1 22.82 6.71 38.87
C MET A 1 22.80 5.77 37.68
N SER A 2 21.98 4.71 37.69
CA SER A 2 21.84 3.87 36.49
C SER A 2 21.06 4.63 35.43
N SER A 3 21.63 4.81 34.24
CA SER A 3 20.85 5.26 33.08
C SER A 3 20.00 4.07 32.63
N SER A 4 18.74 4.06 33.05
CA SER A 4 17.75 3.15 32.51
C SER A 4 17.58 3.48 31.02
N ARG A 5 18.26 2.72 30.17
CA ARG A 5 17.92 2.62 28.75
C ARG A 5 16.52 2.01 28.68
N LEU A 6 15.50 2.86 28.72
CA LEU A 6 14.18 2.53 28.19
C LEU A 6 14.45 2.11 26.74
N GLY A 7 14.34 0.81 26.46
CA GLY A 7 14.65 0.28 25.14
C GLY A 7 13.73 0.94 24.13
N LEU A 8 14.31 1.57 23.11
CA LEU A 8 13.54 2.33 22.11
C LEU A 8 12.48 1.42 21.49
N ARG A 9 11.21 1.64 21.85
CA ARG A 9 10.06 0.84 21.41
C ARG A 9 9.58 1.34 20.05
N LEU A 10 10.40 1.11 19.05
CA LEU A 10 10.29 1.69 17.72
C LEU A 10 9.59 0.72 16.76
N ALA A 11 8.61 1.23 16.02
CA ALA A 11 7.98 0.53 14.91
C ALA A 11 7.86 1.47 13.69
N ALA A 12 7.63 0.91 12.50
CA ALA A 12 7.42 1.68 11.30
C ALA A 12 6.27 1.15 10.45
N CYS A 13 5.54 2.09 9.85
CA CYS A 13 4.55 1.84 8.82
C CYS A 13 5.10 2.29 7.46
N LEU A 14 4.98 1.44 6.44
CA LEU A 14 5.19 1.84 5.05
C LEU A 14 3.80 2.13 4.46
N LEU A 15 3.26 3.32 4.69
CA LEU A 15 1.91 3.69 4.26
C LEU A 15 1.89 3.85 2.73
N ASN A 16 1.08 3.06 2.03
CA ASN A 16 0.94 3.14 0.58
C ASN A 16 -0.37 3.86 0.22
N ILE A 17 -0.29 4.81 -0.71
CA ILE A 17 -1.41 5.63 -1.17
C ILE A 17 -1.49 5.62 -2.70
N SER A 18 -2.71 5.74 -3.22
CA SER A 18 -3.02 5.66 -4.66
C SER A 18 -2.86 7.00 -5.38
N GLU A 19 -1.77 7.71 -5.05
CA GLU A 19 -1.39 9.01 -5.61
C GLU A 19 0.13 9.16 -5.62
N ALA A 20 0.69 9.66 -6.72
CA ALA A 20 2.09 10.06 -6.86
C ALA A 20 2.31 11.32 -7.72
N ARG A 21 1.36 11.65 -8.61
CA ARG A 21 1.46 12.72 -9.62
C ARG A 21 1.24 14.10 -9.01
N ARG A 22 0.26 14.24 -8.13
CA ARG A 22 -0.01 15.46 -7.35
C ARG A 22 0.92 15.49 -6.14
N LYS A 23 2.21 15.79 -6.36
CA LYS A 23 3.27 15.83 -5.32
C LYS A 23 2.87 16.55 -4.02
N HIS A 24 2.09 17.63 -4.12
CA HIS A 24 1.60 18.37 -2.94
C HIS A 24 0.62 17.56 -2.06
N VAL A 25 -0.16 16.64 -2.64
CA VAL A 25 -1.04 15.72 -1.89
C VAL A 25 -0.21 14.72 -1.10
N VAL A 26 0.75 14.06 -1.76
CA VAL A 26 1.70 13.12 -1.12
C VAL A 26 2.45 13.80 0.03
N GLU A 27 2.96 15.01 -0.20
CA GLU A 27 3.60 15.80 0.84
C GLU A 27 2.67 16.19 1.99
N ASN A 28 1.40 16.52 1.72
CA ASN A 28 0.46 16.91 2.76
C ASN A 28 0.05 15.71 3.63
N ILE A 29 -0.10 14.53 3.02
CA ILE A 29 -0.30 13.25 3.73
C ILE A 29 0.90 12.95 4.64
N ALA A 30 2.13 13.13 4.14
CA ALA A 30 3.34 12.96 4.94
C ALA A 30 3.46 14.02 6.07
N LYS A 31 3.06 15.27 5.82
CA LYS A 31 3.02 16.34 6.84
C LYS A 31 1.98 16.03 7.92
N ALA A 32 0.81 15.47 7.56
CA ALA A 32 -0.23 15.10 8.52
C ALA A 32 0.25 14.08 9.56
N ALA A 33 1.08 13.10 9.16
CA ALA A 33 1.71 12.16 10.10
C ALA A 33 2.55 12.85 11.20
N LEU A 34 3.19 13.97 10.86
CA LEU A 34 4.11 14.67 11.75
C LEU A 34 3.43 15.62 12.74
N LEU A 35 2.11 15.81 12.66
CA LEU A 35 1.37 16.81 13.43
C LEU A 35 0.36 16.17 14.40
N GLY A 36 0.23 16.77 15.59
CA GLY A 36 -0.85 16.51 16.53
C GLY A 36 -2.11 17.30 16.18
N GLU A 37 -3.26 16.96 16.80
CA GLU A 37 -4.54 17.66 16.57
C GLU A 37 -4.48 19.16 16.97
N ASN A 38 -3.50 19.56 17.78
CA ASN A 38 -3.20 20.95 18.14
C ASN A 38 -2.24 21.68 17.17
N GLY A 39 -1.93 21.08 16.01
CA GLY A 39 -1.04 21.64 14.99
C GLY A 39 0.46 21.64 15.35
N LYS A 40 0.87 21.11 16.51
CA LYS A 40 2.28 21.01 16.90
C LYS A 40 2.92 19.74 16.36
N LYS A 41 4.24 19.76 16.12
CA LYS A 41 4.99 18.57 15.68
C LYS A 41 4.97 17.49 16.77
N ARG A 42 4.68 16.25 16.39
CA ARG A 42 4.89 15.06 17.24
C ARG A 42 6.40 14.81 17.40
N PRO A 43 6.95 14.78 18.62
CA PRO A 43 8.40 14.67 18.82
C PRO A 43 8.95 13.27 18.50
N GLU A 44 8.14 12.23 18.74
CA GLU A 44 8.56 10.83 18.56
C GLU A 44 8.26 10.25 17.17
N VAL A 45 7.81 11.06 16.22
CA VAL A 45 7.40 10.63 14.87
C VAL A 45 8.32 11.23 13.80
N SER A 46 8.73 10.41 12.83
CA SER A 46 9.50 10.82 11.67
C SER A 46 9.04 10.15 10.39
N VAL A 47 8.93 10.91 9.30
CA VAL A 47 8.85 10.37 7.95
C VAL A 47 10.29 10.15 7.48
N LEU A 48 10.68 8.88 7.30
CA LEU A 48 12.03 8.48 6.92
C LEU A 48 12.25 8.50 5.41
N ASN A 49 11.19 8.25 4.63
CA ASN A 49 11.24 8.20 3.17
C ASN A 49 9.86 8.50 2.55
N ILE A 50 9.87 9.02 1.32
CA ILE A 50 8.71 9.06 0.43
C ILE A 50 9.18 8.55 -0.94
N PHE A 51 8.79 7.33 -1.29
CA PHE A 51 8.94 6.80 -2.65
C PHE A 51 7.66 7.07 -3.44
N SER A 52 7.77 7.43 -4.73
CA SER A 52 6.62 7.81 -5.57
C SER A 52 6.81 7.33 -7.00
N ASP A 53 5.93 6.44 -7.45
CA ASP A 53 5.91 5.89 -8.80
C ASP A 53 4.82 6.56 -9.64
N GLN A 54 5.22 7.22 -10.73
CA GLN A 54 4.35 8.08 -11.54
C GLN A 54 3.47 7.30 -12.52
N ASP A 55 3.94 6.15 -12.99
CA ASP A 55 3.24 5.30 -13.94
C ASP A 55 2.21 4.45 -13.22
N TYR A 56 2.61 3.88 -12.07
CA TYR A 56 1.71 3.19 -11.13
C TYR A 56 0.76 4.17 -10.43
N ASN A 57 1.08 5.48 -10.42
CA ASN A 57 0.41 6.54 -9.67
C ASN A 57 0.22 6.19 -8.19
N ARG A 58 1.32 5.78 -7.55
CA ARG A 58 1.31 5.16 -6.22
C ARG A 58 2.55 5.57 -5.42
N SER A 59 2.37 6.02 -4.18
CA SER A 59 3.45 6.41 -3.28
C SER A 59 3.51 5.54 -2.04
N VAL A 60 4.71 5.41 -1.47
CA VAL A 60 5.00 4.72 -0.21
C VAL A 60 5.71 5.69 0.74
N ILE A 61 5.04 6.02 1.85
CA ILE A 61 5.53 6.94 2.89
C ILE A 61 5.97 6.10 4.08
N THR A 62 7.28 6.06 4.35
CA THR A 62 7.84 5.34 5.52
C THR A 62 7.73 6.24 6.75
N ILE A 63 6.78 5.94 7.64
CA ILE A 63 6.56 6.61 8.92
C ILE A 63 7.14 5.72 10.02
N ALA A 64 8.07 6.24 10.82
CA ALA A 64 8.59 5.56 12.02
C ALA A 64 8.26 6.35 13.27
N ALA A 65 7.88 5.65 14.34
CA ALA A 65 7.51 6.25 15.62
C ALA A 65 7.71 5.28 16.79
N SER A 66 7.57 5.80 18.02
CA SER A 66 7.26 4.95 19.17
C SER A 66 5.96 4.18 18.90
N VAL A 67 5.86 2.95 19.40
CA VAL A 67 4.69 2.07 19.17
C VAL A 67 3.37 2.73 19.61
N ASP A 68 3.44 3.55 20.66
CA ASP A 68 2.30 4.25 21.24
C ASP A 68 1.82 5.45 20.37
N GLU A 69 2.73 6.17 19.69
CA GLU A 69 2.37 7.28 18.79
C GLU A 69 2.13 6.84 17.33
N LEU A 70 2.60 5.66 16.92
CA LEU A 70 2.51 5.22 15.51
C LEU A 70 1.06 5.15 15.01
N ASN A 71 0.11 4.72 15.86
CA ASN A 71 -1.32 4.72 15.53
C ASN A 71 -1.79 6.13 15.14
N HIS A 72 -1.58 7.12 16.03
CA HIS A 72 -2.01 8.49 15.81
C HIS A 72 -1.37 9.15 14.57
N ALA A 73 -0.09 8.86 14.32
CA ALA A 73 0.63 9.38 13.15
C ALA A 73 0.08 8.80 11.83
N VAL A 74 -0.07 7.47 11.75
CA VAL A 74 -0.52 6.80 10.53
C VAL A 74 -2.00 7.07 10.27
N LEU A 75 -2.84 7.11 11.31
CA LEU A 75 -4.25 7.51 11.22
C LEU A 75 -4.42 8.93 10.65
N ALA A 76 -3.63 9.90 11.12
CA ALA A 76 -3.68 11.28 10.62
C ALA A 76 -3.34 11.37 9.12
N ALA A 77 -2.33 10.62 8.67
CA ALA A 77 -1.99 10.50 7.26
C ALA A 77 -3.11 9.81 6.45
N CYS A 78 -3.71 8.75 6.98
CA CYS A 78 -4.82 8.06 6.31
C CYS A 78 -6.04 8.98 6.12
N VAL A 79 -6.43 9.73 7.16
CA VAL A 79 -7.55 10.69 7.09
C VAL A 79 -7.28 11.78 6.05
N GLU A 80 -6.05 12.32 5.97
CA GLU A 80 -5.67 13.27 4.92
C GLU A 80 -5.67 12.64 3.51
N ALA A 81 -5.29 11.36 3.38
CA ALA A 81 -5.34 10.65 2.11
C ALA A 81 -6.78 10.48 1.60
N PHE A 82 -7.71 10.00 2.44
CA PHE A 82 -9.14 9.91 2.10
C PHE A 82 -9.80 11.29 1.88
N ARG A 83 -9.22 12.36 2.43
CA ARG A 83 -9.69 13.74 2.16
C ARG A 83 -9.24 14.25 0.79
N SER A 84 -7.97 14.03 0.41
CA SER A 84 -7.31 14.69 -0.72
C SER A 84 -7.11 13.83 -1.98
N ILE A 85 -7.27 12.51 -1.88
CA ILE A 85 -7.35 11.58 -3.01
C ILE A 85 -8.82 11.30 -3.31
N ASP A 86 -9.19 11.29 -4.58
CA ASP A 86 -10.51 10.92 -5.06
C ASP A 86 -10.37 9.71 -5.99
N MET A 87 -10.89 8.56 -5.57
CA MET A 87 -10.75 7.32 -6.33
C MET A 87 -11.61 7.26 -7.59
N GLU A 88 -12.61 8.14 -7.75
CA GLU A 88 -13.35 8.24 -9.03
C GLU A 88 -12.52 8.92 -10.13
N ALA A 89 -11.48 9.68 -9.75
CA ALA A 89 -10.55 10.35 -10.65
C ALA A 89 -9.13 9.74 -10.64
N GLN A 90 -8.94 8.59 -10.00
CA GLN A 90 -7.63 7.91 -9.94
C GLN A 90 -7.37 7.15 -11.24
N GLU A 91 -6.24 7.47 -11.88
CA GLU A 91 -5.71 6.72 -13.02
C GLU A 91 -4.25 6.31 -12.73
N GLY A 92 -3.94 5.02 -12.78
CA GLY A 92 -2.59 4.46 -12.61
C GLY A 92 -2.56 2.98 -12.99
N ILE A 93 -1.42 2.46 -13.45
CA ILE A 93 -1.36 1.07 -13.96
C ILE A 93 -1.24 0.00 -12.86
N HIS A 94 -0.98 0.40 -11.61
CA HIS A 94 -0.98 -0.50 -10.47
C HIS A 94 -2.42 -0.69 -9.93
N PRO A 95 -2.94 -1.92 -9.84
CA PRO A 95 -4.28 -2.16 -9.31
C PRO A 95 -4.41 -1.70 -7.86
N CYS A 96 -5.37 -0.82 -7.60
CA CYS A 96 -5.69 -0.29 -6.28
C CYS A 96 -7.21 -0.10 -6.15
N LEU A 97 -7.75 -0.36 -4.96
CA LEU A 97 -9.19 -0.24 -4.68
C LEU A 97 -9.53 1.01 -3.87
N GLY A 98 -8.56 1.71 -3.28
CA GLY A 98 -8.81 2.78 -2.30
C GLY A 98 -7.70 3.83 -2.20
N ALA A 99 -8.03 4.98 -1.61
CA ALA A 99 -7.12 6.12 -1.48
C ALA A 99 -5.86 5.77 -0.66
N VAL A 100 -6.08 5.03 0.44
CA VAL A 100 -5.06 4.26 1.14
C VAL A 100 -5.16 2.81 0.67
N ASP A 101 -4.03 2.24 0.26
CA ASP A 101 -3.96 0.87 -0.27
C ASP A 101 -3.42 -0.11 0.78
N LEU A 102 -2.26 0.18 1.37
CA LEU A 102 -1.50 -0.72 2.26
C LEU A 102 -1.01 0.02 3.52
N ILE A 103 -1.35 -0.51 4.70
CA ILE A 103 -0.94 -0.02 6.03
C ILE A 103 -0.18 -1.15 6.80
N PRO A 104 1.02 -1.56 6.38
CA PRO A 104 1.80 -2.57 7.06
C PRO A 104 2.42 -1.96 8.32
N ILE A 105 2.64 -2.76 9.35
CA ILE A 105 3.37 -2.30 10.54
C ILE A 105 4.48 -3.32 10.87
N TYR A 106 5.71 -2.82 10.92
CA TYR A 106 6.92 -3.60 11.17
C TYR A 106 7.55 -3.16 12.50
N PRO A 107 7.92 -4.11 13.39
CA PRO A 107 8.74 -3.78 14.56
C PRO A 107 10.17 -3.44 14.12
N LEU A 108 10.77 -2.41 14.73
CA LEU A 108 12.17 -2.04 14.49
C LEU A 108 13.05 -2.30 15.72
N ALA A 109 12.55 -2.00 16.92
CA ALA A 109 13.22 -2.30 18.19
C ALA A 109 12.20 -2.34 19.34
N GLY A 110 12.38 -3.23 20.33
CA GLY A 110 11.59 -3.22 21.57
C GLY A 110 10.07 -3.43 21.44
N VAL A 111 9.62 -3.96 20.30
CA VAL A 111 8.22 -4.17 19.90
C VAL A 111 8.09 -5.54 19.23
N SER A 112 7.00 -6.28 19.47
CA SER A 112 6.73 -7.58 18.82
C SER A 112 5.84 -7.45 17.58
N VAL A 113 5.70 -8.53 16.79
CA VAL A 113 4.82 -8.52 15.61
C VAL A 113 3.35 -8.56 16.02
N GLU A 114 3.04 -9.25 17.12
CA GLU A 114 1.72 -9.30 17.76
C GLU A 114 1.29 -7.90 18.25
N GLU A 115 2.22 -7.11 18.81
CA GLU A 115 1.98 -5.71 19.18
C GLU A 115 1.71 -4.84 17.95
N CYS A 116 2.46 -5.05 16.86
CA CYS A 116 2.19 -4.39 15.58
C CYS A 116 0.79 -4.76 15.03
N GLY A 117 0.35 -6.00 15.21
CA GLY A 117 -1.00 -6.47 14.89
C GLY A 117 -2.10 -5.86 15.77
N ALA A 118 -1.81 -5.59 17.05
CA ALA A 118 -2.72 -4.87 17.94
C ALA A 118 -2.85 -3.38 17.55
N VAL A 119 -1.73 -2.71 17.25
CA VAL A 119 -1.73 -1.33 16.71
C VAL A 119 -2.51 -1.26 15.39
N ALA A 120 -2.31 -2.22 14.48
CA ALA A 120 -3.01 -2.28 13.20
C ALA A 120 -4.54 -2.45 13.35
N ARG A 121 -5.01 -3.30 14.27
CA ARG A 121 -6.45 -3.44 14.57
C ARG A 121 -7.04 -2.16 15.16
N SER A 122 -6.39 -1.58 16.18
CA SER A 122 -6.84 -0.33 16.79
C SER A 122 -6.88 0.85 15.80
N LEU A 123 -5.91 0.90 14.87
CA LEU A 123 -5.93 1.86 13.77
C LEU A 123 -7.10 1.61 12.82
N ALA A 124 -7.36 0.37 12.41
CA ALA A 124 -8.47 0.02 11.53
C ALA A 124 -9.85 0.36 12.14
N GLU A 125 -10.06 -0.01 13.41
CA GLU A 125 -11.25 0.34 14.20
C GLU A 125 -11.47 1.87 14.26
N THR A 126 -10.40 2.63 14.50
CA THR A 126 -10.50 4.11 14.57
C THR A 126 -10.67 4.74 13.18
N LEU A 127 -10.07 4.16 12.15
CA LEU A 127 -10.13 4.66 10.77
C LEU A 127 -11.55 4.59 10.20
N VAL A 128 -12.26 3.47 10.38
CA VAL A 128 -13.64 3.32 9.87
C VAL A 128 -14.64 4.23 10.58
N LEU A 129 -14.35 4.64 11.82
CA LEU A 129 -15.11 5.66 12.55
C LEU A 129 -14.78 7.09 12.09
N ARG A 130 -13.52 7.40 11.77
CA ARG A 130 -13.08 8.73 11.31
C ARG A 130 -13.32 8.95 9.80
N VAL A 131 -13.49 7.89 9.01
CA VAL A 131 -13.77 7.93 7.56
C VAL A 131 -14.99 7.04 7.23
N PRO A 132 -16.21 7.58 7.38
CA PRO A 132 -17.43 6.86 6.99
C PRO A 132 -17.42 6.44 5.51
N GLY A 133 -17.90 5.24 5.21
CA GLY A 133 -17.81 4.66 3.87
C GLY A 133 -16.42 4.14 3.49
N SER A 134 -15.51 3.99 4.46
CA SER A 134 -14.35 3.11 4.33
C SER A 134 -14.65 1.71 4.90
N GLY A 135 -13.95 0.71 4.37
CA GLY A 135 -13.94 -0.66 4.84
C GLY A 135 -12.51 -1.19 4.83
N VAL A 136 -12.19 -2.15 5.69
CA VAL A 136 -10.81 -2.65 5.92
C VAL A 136 -10.77 -4.18 5.87
N PHE A 137 -9.71 -4.74 5.26
CA PHE A 137 -9.39 -6.16 5.26
C PHE A 137 -8.14 -6.46 6.10
N LEU A 138 -8.33 -7.08 7.24
CA LEU A 138 -7.31 -7.66 8.10
C LEU A 138 -6.66 -8.88 7.42
N PHE A 139 -5.40 -9.13 7.78
CA PHE A 139 -4.54 -10.28 7.42
C PHE A 139 -3.44 -10.34 8.53
N GLY A 140 -2.59 -11.37 8.55
CA GLY A 140 -1.40 -11.45 9.41
C GLY A 140 -1.72 -11.31 10.90
N GLU A 141 -0.84 -10.66 11.69
CA GLU A 141 -1.08 -10.46 13.14
C GLU A 141 -2.27 -9.54 13.49
N ALA A 142 -2.89 -8.89 12.48
CA ALA A 142 -4.12 -8.13 12.63
C ALA A 142 -5.39 -8.98 12.37
N ASP A 143 -5.26 -10.15 11.75
CA ASP A 143 -6.35 -11.08 11.43
C ASP A 143 -6.43 -12.19 12.45
N LEU A 144 -7.46 -12.18 13.29
CA LEU A 144 -7.62 -13.13 14.38
C LEU A 144 -8.97 -13.84 14.29
N PRO A 145 -9.02 -15.18 14.42
CA PRO A 145 -7.91 -16.06 14.81
C PRO A 145 -6.99 -16.53 13.68
N GLU A 146 -7.34 -16.37 12.40
CA GLU A 146 -6.71 -17.17 11.32
C GLU A 146 -5.31 -16.71 10.86
N LYS A 147 -4.88 -15.48 11.18
CA LYS A 147 -3.58 -14.88 10.82
C LYS A 147 -3.16 -15.04 9.36
N ARG A 148 -4.13 -15.00 8.44
CA ARG A 148 -3.95 -15.31 7.01
C ARG A 148 -2.96 -14.33 6.37
N PRO A 149 -1.89 -14.74 5.69
CA PRO A 149 -0.94 -13.81 5.06
C PRO A 149 -1.60 -13.03 3.91
N LEU A 150 -1.04 -11.86 3.55
CA LEU A 150 -1.63 -11.00 2.52
C LEU A 150 -1.84 -11.72 1.19
N VAL A 151 -0.90 -12.57 0.75
CA VAL A 151 -1.05 -13.34 -0.51
C VAL A 151 -2.29 -14.23 -0.47
N GLN A 152 -2.62 -14.82 0.69
CA GLN A 152 -3.85 -15.59 0.88
C GLN A 152 -5.09 -14.69 0.90
N ARG A 153 -5.05 -13.54 1.59
CA ARG A 153 -6.20 -12.63 1.66
C ARG A 153 -6.49 -11.96 0.31
N ARG A 154 -5.46 -11.48 -0.41
CA ARG A 154 -5.53 -11.12 -1.84
C ARG A 154 -6.20 -12.23 -2.67
N LYS A 155 -5.80 -13.50 -2.49
CA LYS A 155 -6.39 -14.64 -3.23
C LYS A 155 -7.86 -14.92 -2.84
N GLN A 156 -8.24 -14.78 -1.56
CA GLN A 156 -9.62 -14.95 -1.08
C GLN A 156 -10.54 -13.86 -1.62
N LEU A 157 -10.12 -12.59 -1.48
CA LEU A 157 -10.79 -11.43 -2.08
C LEU A 157 -10.81 -11.52 -3.61
N GLY A 158 -9.84 -12.26 -4.19
CA GLY A 158 -9.78 -12.65 -5.60
C GLY A 158 -8.91 -11.75 -6.48
N TRP A 159 -8.01 -10.97 -5.90
CA TRP A 159 -7.19 -9.89 -6.47
C TRP A 159 -6.84 -10.00 -7.96
N PHE A 160 -6.29 -11.15 -8.32
CA PHE A 160 -5.69 -11.45 -9.61
C PHE A 160 -6.73 -11.94 -10.65
N ALA A 161 -8.02 -12.00 -10.26
CA ALA A 161 -9.07 -12.79 -10.91
C ALA A 161 -10.32 -11.98 -11.32
N ARG A 162 -10.14 -10.67 -11.56
CA ARG A 162 -10.91 -9.89 -12.55
C ARG A 162 -12.46 -9.81 -12.39
N ARG A 163 -13.00 -9.64 -11.17
CA ARG A 163 -14.44 -9.61 -10.80
C ARG A 163 -15.01 -8.20 -10.47
N ASP A 164 -16.27 -8.15 -10.06
CA ASP A 164 -16.86 -7.04 -9.27
C ASP A 164 -16.35 -7.07 -7.81
N LEU A 165 -16.43 -5.93 -7.17
CA LEU A 165 -15.91 -5.54 -5.86
C LEU A 165 -16.96 -5.12 -4.86
N SER A 166 -18.10 -4.63 -5.37
CA SER A 166 -19.20 -4.11 -4.55
C SER A 166 -19.86 -5.19 -3.68
N ALA A 167 -19.54 -6.46 -3.96
CA ALA A 167 -19.94 -7.65 -3.22
C ALA A 167 -18.84 -8.24 -2.31
N LEU A 168 -17.80 -7.46 -1.95
CA LEU A 168 -16.83 -7.84 -0.92
C LEU A 168 -17.21 -7.23 0.44
N GLU A 169 -17.52 -8.09 1.41
CA GLU A 169 -17.77 -7.69 2.80
C GLU A 169 -16.44 -7.45 3.55
N PRO A 170 -16.14 -6.22 4.01
CA PRO A 170 -14.94 -5.93 4.80
C PRO A 170 -15.04 -6.51 6.21
N ASP A 171 -13.89 -6.76 6.86
CA ASP A 171 -13.90 -7.27 8.24
C ASP A 171 -14.26 -6.17 9.25
N LEU A 172 -14.01 -4.90 8.89
CA LEU A 172 -14.37 -3.71 9.65
C LEU A 172 -14.87 -2.60 8.72
N GLY A 173 -15.85 -1.82 9.17
CA GLY A 173 -16.42 -0.68 8.43
C GLY A 173 -17.60 -1.07 7.55
N ALA A 174 -17.80 -0.32 6.46
CA ALA A 174 -18.86 -0.55 5.48
C ALA A 174 -18.26 -0.88 4.11
N ALA A 175 -19.06 -1.47 3.21
CA ALA A 175 -18.67 -1.65 1.81
C ALA A 175 -18.14 -0.31 1.23
N PRO A 176 -16.95 -0.27 0.60
CA PRO A 176 -16.29 1.01 0.32
C PRO A 176 -17.10 1.91 -0.62
N ALA A 177 -17.26 3.17 -0.21
CA ALA A 177 -17.90 4.19 -1.02
C ALA A 177 -16.91 4.73 -2.08
N ARG A 178 -17.35 4.80 -3.34
CA ARG A 178 -16.53 5.04 -4.55
C ARG A 178 -15.35 6.00 -4.40
N ARG A 179 -15.58 7.18 -3.81
CA ARG A 179 -14.58 8.22 -3.55
C ARG A 179 -13.43 7.76 -2.63
N CYS A 180 -13.75 6.98 -1.60
CA CYS A 180 -12.78 6.36 -0.70
C CYS A 180 -12.20 5.07 -1.30
N GLY A 181 -13.00 4.34 -2.07
CA GLY A 181 -12.59 3.18 -2.85
C GLY A 181 -13.69 2.55 -3.73
N LEU A 182 -13.29 1.74 -4.72
CA LEU A 182 -13.95 1.30 -5.96
C LEU A 182 -13.77 2.23 -7.18
N THR A 183 -12.66 2.04 -7.90
CA THR A 183 -12.46 2.56 -9.27
C THR A 183 -13.09 1.64 -10.32
N ASP A 184 -13.83 2.20 -11.28
CA ASP A 184 -14.37 1.47 -12.43
C ASP A 184 -13.31 1.27 -13.53
N ASP A 185 -12.39 0.32 -13.34
CA ASP A 185 -11.40 -0.03 -14.38
C ASP A 185 -12.08 -0.48 -15.68
N ARG A 186 -12.04 0.41 -16.66
CA ARG A 186 -12.47 0.22 -18.05
C ARG A 186 -11.31 0.32 -19.05
N LYS A 187 -10.04 0.37 -18.59
CA LYS A 187 -8.89 0.82 -19.42
C LYS A 187 -7.54 0.12 -19.20
N LEU A 188 -7.29 -0.64 -18.12
CA LEU A 188 -5.96 -1.23 -17.91
C LEU A 188 -5.68 -2.40 -18.87
N ARG A 189 -4.75 -2.18 -19.81
CA ARG A 189 -4.17 -3.21 -20.69
C ARG A 189 -2.82 -3.69 -20.13
N GLU A 190 -2.64 -5.01 -20.24
CA GLU A 190 -1.39 -5.79 -20.26
C GLU A 190 -0.12 -5.20 -19.61
N GLU A 191 0.37 -5.85 -18.53
CA GLU A 191 1.81 -6.17 -18.44
C GLU A 191 2.13 -7.35 -17.49
N THR A 192 3.42 -7.64 -17.30
CA THR A 192 3.97 -8.97 -16.96
C THR A 192 4.15 -9.20 -15.45
N PRO A 193 3.87 -10.40 -14.89
CA PRO A 193 3.98 -10.65 -13.44
C PRO A 193 5.43 -10.73 -12.95
N LEU A 194 5.80 -9.83 -12.02
CA LEU A 194 7.00 -9.98 -11.20
C LEU A 194 6.88 -11.18 -10.23
N LYS A 195 8.00 -11.88 -10.01
CA LYS A 195 8.15 -12.83 -8.90
C LYS A 195 8.54 -12.09 -7.63
N LEU A 196 7.83 -12.35 -6.53
CA LEU A 196 8.22 -11.89 -5.19
C LEU A 196 8.66 -13.11 -4.35
N SER A 197 9.73 -12.95 -3.57
CA SER A 197 10.30 -13.99 -2.71
C SER A 197 9.75 -13.94 -1.28
N ASP A 198 9.71 -15.09 -0.61
CA ASP A 198 9.16 -15.22 0.74
C ASP A 198 9.80 -14.30 1.78
N THR A 199 8.98 -13.40 2.35
CA THR A 199 9.23 -12.75 3.65
C THR A 199 7.95 -12.78 4.49
N ARG A 200 8.08 -13.04 5.79
CA ARG A 200 6.94 -13.22 6.72
C ARG A 200 6.57 -11.88 7.34
N ASN A 201 5.61 -11.19 6.74
CA ASN A 201 5.23 -9.80 7.06
C ASN A 201 3.74 -9.65 7.39
N ALA A 202 3.38 -8.49 7.97
CA ALA A 202 2.00 -8.03 8.10
C ALA A 202 1.72 -6.85 7.13
N GLU A 203 0.84 -7.06 6.13
CA GLU A 203 0.62 -6.20 4.97
C GLU A 203 -0.89 -6.12 4.57
N PHE A 204 -1.59 -4.98 4.68
CA PHE A 204 -2.96 -4.76 4.14
C PHE A 204 -2.94 -4.51 2.61
N LEU A 205 -3.92 -4.88 1.78
CA LEU A 205 -3.99 -4.34 0.39
C LEU A 205 -5.39 -4.45 -0.25
N PHE A 206 -5.69 -3.61 -1.26
CA PHE A 206 -6.99 -3.50 -1.94
C PHE A 206 -6.84 -3.42 -3.52
N TRP A 207 -7.61 -4.20 -4.34
CA TRP A 207 -7.35 -4.76 -5.73
C TRP A 207 -7.65 -3.97 -7.08
N LYS A 208 -7.48 -4.60 -8.29
CA LYS A 208 -8.48 -4.77 -9.45
C LYS A 208 -7.94 -5.46 -10.74
N THR A 209 -8.86 -5.97 -11.60
CA THR A 209 -8.71 -6.31 -13.05
C THR A 209 -10.09 -6.56 -13.77
N PRO A 210 -10.20 -6.71 -15.14
CA PRO A 210 -11.45 -7.07 -15.89
C PRO A 210 -11.38 -8.30 -16.88
N VAL A 211 -12.49 -8.81 -17.47
CA VAL A 211 -12.59 -10.16 -18.16
C VAL A 211 -13.72 -10.20 -19.25
N SER A 212 -13.89 -11.09 -20.26
CA SER A 212 -13.19 -12.25 -20.92
C SER A 212 -13.77 -12.54 -22.36
N GLN A 213 -13.16 -13.43 -23.20
CA GLN A 213 -13.82 -14.09 -24.38
C GLN A 213 -13.03 -15.30 -24.96
N CYS A 214 -13.67 -16.15 -25.79
CA CYS A 214 -13.09 -17.32 -26.48
C CYS A 214 -13.77 -17.51 -27.86
N PRO A 215 -13.04 -17.79 -28.96
CA PRO A 215 -12.94 -19.18 -29.45
C PRO A 215 -11.54 -19.57 -30.01
N GLN A 216 -11.44 -20.79 -30.55
CA GLN A 216 -10.24 -21.39 -31.14
C GLN A 216 -9.70 -20.64 -32.38
N MET A 217 -8.38 -20.65 -32.58
CA MET A 217 -7.73 -21.22 -33.78
C MET A 217 -6.19 -21.26 -33.64
N SER A 218 -5.49 -21.84 -34.62
CA SER A 218 -4.09 -22.28 -34.51
C SER A 218 -3.11 -21.53 -35.43
N SER A 219 -1.81 -21.70 -35.14
CA SER A 219 -0.64 -21.16 -35.88
C SER A 219 -0.40 -19.64 -35.72
N ARG A 220 0.82 -19.10 -35.84
CA ARG A 220 2.12 -19.66 -36.32
C ARG A 220 3.28 -19.33 -35.36
N ARG A 221 4.37 -20.07 -35.47
CA ARG A 221 5.70 -19.67 -34.97
C ARG A 221 6.51 -18.94 -36.07
N ASP A 222 7.68 -18.43 -35.68
CA ASP A 222 8.88 -18.18 -36.50
C ASP A 222 8.87 -17.02 -37.51
N ARG A 223 9.31 -15.83 -37.03
CA ARG A 223 10.31 -14.90 -37.60
C ARG A 223 10.38 -13.59 -36.79
N LEU A 224 11.50 -12.87 -36.64
CA LEU A 224 12.82 -12.97 -37.28
C LEU A 224 13.98 -13.04 -36.25
N HIS A 225 15.13 -13.57 -36.68
CA HIS A 225 16.46 -13.24 -36.15
C HIS A 225 17.18 -12.30 -37.12
N HIS A 226 17.96 -11.34 -36.60
CA HIS A 226 19.34 -10.96 -37.00
C HIS A 226 19.82 -9.93 -35.94
N GLN A 227 20.97 -10.14 -35.28
CA GLN A 227 22.27 -9.51 -35.56
C GLN A 227 22.21 -7.96 -35.59
N LEU A 228 23.13 -7.24 -34.93
CA LEU A 228 24.58 -7.42 -34.95
C LEU A 228 25.27 -7.32 -33.57
N SER A 229 26.49 -7.86 -33.51
CA SER A 229 27.45 -7.69 -32.42
C SER A 229 28.79 -7.21 -32.97
N VAL A 230 29.37 -6.14 -32.42
CA VAL A 230 30.78 -5.76 -32.64
C VAL A 230 31.33 -5.18 -31.33
N THR A 231 32.52 -5.62 -30.96
CA THR A 231 33.34 -5.08 -29.86
C THR A 231 34.78 -4.97 -30.36
N GLU A 232 35.59 -4.09 -29.75
CA GLU A 232 37.07 -4.06 -29.85
C GLU A 232 37.67 -3.53 -31.19
N LEU A 233 38.84 -2.86 -31.24
CA LEU A 233 39.75 -2.32 -30.20
C LEU A 233 40.67 -1.19 -30.79
N ARG A 234 41.15 -0.30 -29.90
CA ARG A 234 42.42 0.48 -29.94
C ARG A 234 42.76 1.50 -31.07
N ALA A 235 42.71 2.76 -30.67
CA ALA A 235 43.86 3.68 -30.46
C ALA A 235 44.76 4.16 -31.62
N ALA A 236 44.83 5.50 -31.76
CA ALA A 236 46.02 6.28 -32.11
C ALA A 236 45.92 7.70 -31.51
N SER A 237 47.06 8.39 -31.34
CA SER A 237 47.16 9.82 -30.95
C SER A 237 46.59 10.75 -32.04
N PHE A 238 46.24 12.01 -31.81
CA PHE A 238 46.69 13.00 -30.80
C PHE A 238 45.52 13.73 -30.12
#